data_AF-A0A8H7SNS4-F1
#
_entry.id   AF-A0A8H7SNS4-F1
#
_cell.length_a   1.000
_cell.length_b   1.000
_cell.length_c   1.000
_cell.angle_alpha   90.00
_cell.angle_beta   90.00
_cell.angle_gamma   90.00
#
_symmetry.space_group_name_H-M   'P 1'
#
loop_
_entity.id
_entity.type
_entity.pdbx_description
1 polymer ?
#
loop_
_entity_poly.entity_id
_entity_poly.type
_entity_poly.pdbx_seq_one_letter_code
_entity_poly.pdbx_strand_id
1 'polypeptide(L)'
;ILLEDIIKLPERYQQYITNLKQEGYRILGYCRKSKATGGNANVLESLQSMIVGLQKRSLIENVYVTVSCNSKTPMHRRDLKKSDIMNEISDVAGDDQDLIKDLAKVDKACLTIIDSAGLTTNMNDLDLFIRYVTYYFLSKTIS
;
A
#
# COMPACT_ATOMS: atom_id res chain seq x y z
N ILE A 1 2.07 -21.75 19.66
CA ILE A 1 1.17 -21.62 18.49
C ILE A 1 0.80 -23.04 18.08
N LEU A 2 -0.48 -23.40 18.12
CA LEU A 2 -0.95 -24.73 17.71
C LEU A 2 -0.98 -24.80 16.17
N LEU A 3 -0.68 -25.96 15.58
CA LEU A 3 -0.66 -26.16 14.13
C LEU A 3 -1.97 -25.73 13.46
N GLU A 4 -3.10 -25.97 14.14
CA GLU A 4 -4.43 -25.57 13.69
C GLU A 4 -4.60 -24.06 13.54
N ASP A 5 -3.97 -23.27 14.42
CA ASP A 5 -4.06 -21.81 14.34
C ASP A 5 -3.31 -21.26 13.13
N ILE A 6 -2.21 -21.90 12.73
CA ILE A 6 -1.46 -21.54 11.52
C ILE A 6 -2.28 -21.85 10.28
N ILE A 7 -2.90 -23.03 10.22
CA ILE A 7 -3.70 -23.48 9.07
C ILE A 7 -4.94 -22.59 8.89
N LYS A 8 -5.58 -22.18 9.98
CA LYS A 8 -6.80 -21.33 9.93
C LYS A 8 -6.51 -19.84 9.79
N LEU A 9 -5.24 -19.41 9.90
CA LEU A 9 -4.89 -17.98 9.85
C LEU A 9 -5.32 -17.30 8.54
N PRO A 10 -5.11 -17.89 7.33
CA PRO A 10 -5.54 -17.27 6.08
C PRO A 10 -7.05 -17.06 6.01
N GLU A 11 -7.84 -18.05 6.44
CA GLU A 11 -9.31 -17.98 6.44
C GLU A 11 -9.80 -16.92 7.43
N ARG A 12 -9.27 -16.92 8.66
CA ARG A 12 -9.61 -15.91 9.69
C ARG A 12 -9.27 -14.50 9.21
N TYR A 13 -8.13 -14.34 8.54
CA TYR A 13 -7.73 -13.05 7.99
C TYR A 13 -8.64 -12.58 6.84
N GLN A 14 -8.98 -13.46 5.90
CA GLN A 14 -9.93 -13.12 4.83
C GLN A 14 -11.33 -12.80 5.38
N GLN A 15 -11.78 -13.51 6.42
CA GLN A 15 -13.03 -13.21 7.13
C GLN A 15 -12.97 -11.82 7.77
N TYR A 16 -11.86 -11.47 8.44
CA TYR A 16 -11.66 -10.15 9.01
C TYR A 16 -11.74 -9.04 7.94
N ILE A 17 -11.05 -9.21 6.80
CA ILE A 17 -11.13 -8.23 5.71
C ILE A 17 -12.55 -8.13 5.15
N THR A 18 -13.27 -9.25 5.05
CA THR A 18 -14.66 -9.27 4.57
C THR A 18 -15.58 -8.49 5.51
N ASN A 19 -15.41 -8.65 6.82
CA ASN A 19 -16.16 -7.88 7.82
C ASN A 19 -15.86 -6.38 7.72
N LEU A 20 -14.59 -5.98 7.54
CA LEU A 20 -14.23 -4.58 7.31
C LEU A 20 -14.93 -4.00 6.07
N LYS A 21 -15.00 -4.74 4.97
CA LYS A 21 -15.75 -4.32 3.77
C LYS A 21 -17.23 -4.11 4.08
N GLN A 22 -17.85 -5.01 4.85
CA GLN A 22 -19.25 -4.89 5.28
C GLN A 22 -19.50 -3.66 6.17
N GLU A 23 -18.50 -3.26 6.97
CA GLU A 23 -18.53 -2.02 7.78
C GLU A 23 -18.27 -0.73 6.98
N GLY A 24 -18.07 -0.86 5.67
CA GLY A 24 -17.87 0.25 4.74
C GLY A 24 -16.41 0.65 4.52
N TYR A 25 -15.44 -0.13 4.99
CA TYR A 25 -14.03 0.17 4.73
C TYR A 25 -13.64 -0.12 3.27
N ARG A 26 -12.97 0.83 2.64
CA ARG A 26 -12.20 0.61 1.42
C ARG A 26 -10.88 -0.07 1.78
N ILE A 27 -10.67 -1.28 1.28
CA ILE A 27 -9.42 -2.02 1.49
C ILE A 27 -8.45 -1.70 0.36
N LEU A 28 -7.31 -1.10 0.68
CA LEU A 28 -6.30 -0.68 -0.29
C LEU A 28 -4.99 -1.43 0.00
N GLY A 29 -4.31 -1.88 -1.04
CA GLY A 29 -3.01 -2.53 -0.95
C GLY A 29 -1.89 -1.55 -1.21
N TYR A 30 -0.78 -1.67 -0.50
CA TYR A 30 0.42 -0.92 -0.81
C TYR A 30 1.69 -1.77 -0.75
N CYS A 31 2.53 -1.62 -1.77
CA CYS A 31 3.85 -2.25 -1.85
C CYS A 31 4.92 -1.20 -2.12
N ARG A 32 6.13 -1.40 -1.58
CA ARG A 32 7.28 -0.57 -1.92
C ARG A 32 8.50 -1.42 -2.18
N LYS A 33 9.31 -1.00 -3.14
CA LYS A 33 10.67 -1.52 -3.30
C LYS A 33 11.68 -0.38 -3.27
N SER A 34 12.81 -0.63 -2.61
CA SER A 34 13.96 0.28 -2.67
C SER A 34 14.66 0.17 -4.02
N LYS A 35 15.54 1.14 -4.32
CA LYS A 35 16.50 1.02 -5.43
C LYS A 35 17.27 -0.29 -5.30
N ALA A 36 17.20 -1.14 -6.33
CA ALA A 36 17.99 -2.37 -6.39
C ALA A 36 19.27 -2.11 -7.19
N THR A 37 20.37 -2.74 -6.76
CA THR A 37 21.65 -2.73 -7.50
C THR A 37 21.62 -3.65 -8.72
N GLY A 38 20.68 -4.59 -8.78
CA GLY A 38 20.55 -5.61 -9.84
C GLY A 38 19.61 -5.27 -11.00
N GLY A 39 19.31 -3.98 -11.24
CA GLY A 39 18.48 -3.53 -12.36
C GLY A 39 16.96 -3.61 -12.14
N ASN A 40 16.20 -3.14 -13.15
CA ASN A 40 14.75 -2.96 -13.06
C ASN A 40 13.95 -4.28 -13.07
N ALA A 41 14.44 -5.33 -13.72
CA ALA A 41 13.74 -6.61 -13.84
C ALA A 41 13.48 -7.28 -12.48
N ASN A 42 14.48 -7.31 -11.59
CA ASN A 42 14.33 -7.89 -10.26
C ASN A 42 13.36 -7.07 -9.37
N VAL A 43 13.30 -5.75 -9.57
CA VAL A 43 12.34 -4.87 -8.89
C VAL A 43 10.93 -5.18 -9.37
N LEU A 44 10.75 -5.33 -10.69
CA LEU A 44 9.48 -5.67 -11.31
C LEU A 44 8.95 -7.01 -10.81
N GLU A 45 9.75 -8.08 -10.88
CA GLU A 45 9.35 -9.42 -10.42
C GLU A 45 8.98 -9.44 -8.93
N SER A 46 9.76 -8.73 -8.10
CA SER A 46 9.47 -8.59 -6.67
C SER A 46 8.13 -7.89 -6.45
N LEU A 47 7.90 -6.75 -7.11
CA LEU A 47 6.67 -5.98 -6.97
C LEU A 47 5.47 -6.78 -7.46
N GLN A 48 5.58 -7.47 -8.60
CA GLN A 48 4.50 -8.31 -9.13
C GLN A 48 4.12 -9.42 -8.14
N SER A 49 5.12 -10.09 -7.56
CA SER A 49 4.88 -11.12 -6.54
C SER A 49 4.21 -10.56 -5.29
N MET A 50 4.58 -9.35 -4.87
CA MET A 50 3.96 -8.66 -3.74
C MET A 50 2.49 -8.29 -4.02
N ILE A 51 2.19 -7.77 -5.21
CA ILE A 51 0.84 -7.43 -5.67
C ILE A 51 -0.05 -8.67 -5.63
N VAL A 52 0.38 -9.76 -6.28
CA VAL A 52 -0.36 -11.03 -6.31
C VAL A 52 -0.58 -11.57 -4.90
N GLY A 53 0.42 -11.47 -4.03
CA GLY A 53 0.32 -11.88 -2.64
C GLY A 53 -0.73 -11.08 -1.85
N LEU A 54 -0.77 -9.75 -2.03
CA LEU A 54 -1.75 -8.88 -1.39
C LEU A 54 -3.17 -9.17 -1.88
N GLN A 55 -3.36 -9.29 -3.20
CA GLN A 55 -4.66 -9.58 -3.79
C GLN A 55 -5.23 -10.91 -3.29
N LYS A 56 -4.42 -11.98 -3.32
CA LYS A 56 -4.85 -13.31 -2.87
C LYS A 56 -5.15 -13.37 -1.38
N ARG A 57 -4.27 -12.81 -0.53
CA ARG A 57 -4.43 -12.91 0.93
C ARG A 57 -5.50 -11.98 1.46
N SER A 58 -5.61 -10.79 0.89
CA SER A 58 -6.39 -9.69 1.48
C SER A 58 -7.59 -9.28 0.64
N LEU A 59 -7.92 -10.01 -0.45
CA LEU A 59 -9.08 -9.74 -1.30
C LEU A 59 -9.10 -8.28 -1.82
N ILE A 60 -7.92 -7.74 -2.14
CA ILE A 60 -7.73 -6.34 -2.52
C ILE A 60 -7.87 -6.20 -4.04
N GLU A 61 -8.60 -5.19 -4.47
CA GLU A 61 -8.74 -4.82 -5.89
C GLU A 61 -7.74 -3.73 -6.28
N ASN A 62 -7.57 -2.70 -5.44
CA ASN A 62 -6.67 -1.59 -5.70
C ASN A 62 -5.36 -1.76 -4.95
N VAL A 63 -4.28 -2.09 -5.67
CA VAL A 63 -2.91 -2.10 -5.12
C VAL A 63 -2.12 -0.93 -5.68
N TYR A 64 -1.48 -0.17 -4.81
CA TYR A 64 -0.59 0.94 -5.15
C TYR A 64 0.86 0.57 -4.89
N VAL A 65 1.77 1.10 -5.69
CA VAL A 65 3.19 0.75 -5.54
C VAL A 65 4.10 1.97 -5.60
N THR A 66 5.12 1.96 -4.76
CA THR A 66 6.27 2.85 -4.93
C THR A 66 7.44 2.08 -5.49
N VAL A 67 7.92 2.53 -6.64
CA VAL A 67 9.06 1.93 -7.33
C VAL A 67 10.32 2.69 -6.94
N SER A 68 11.36 1.97 -6.50
CA SER A 68 12.72 2.51 -6.42
C SER A 68 12.88 3.73 -5.48
N CYS A 69 12.32 3.63 -4.27
CA CYS A 69 12.31 4.70 -3.27
C CYS A 69 13.41 4.52 -2.20
N ASN A 70 14.12 5.59 -1.86
CA ASN A 70 14.99 5.59 -0.67
C ASN A 70 14.11 5.49 0.58
N SER A 71 14.46 4.65 1.56
CA SER A 71 13.70 4.50 2.80
C SER A 71 13.57 5.80 3.61
N LYS A 72 14.49 6.76 3.40
CA LYS A 72 14.45 8.10 4.02
C LYS A 72 13.49 9.08 3.33
N THR A 73 12.99 8.76 2.13
CA THR A 73 12.06 9.64 1.42
C THR A 73 10.72 9.66 2.15
N PRO A 74 10.25 10.84 2.61
CA PRO A 74 8.95 10.97 3.27
C PRO A 74 7.83 10.42 2.40
N MET A 75 6.88 9.69 3.00
CA MET A 75 5.77 9.06 2.26
C MET A 75 5.09 10.02 1.29
N HIS A 76 4.60 11.16 1.80
CA HIS A 76 3.90 12.17 0.98
C HIS A 76 4.70 12.74 -0.21
N ARG A 77 6.02 12.52 -0.29
CA ARG A 77 6.90 12.98 -1.37
C ARG A 77 7.35 11.86 -2.32
N ARG A 78 6.91 10.62 -2.12
CA ARG A 78 7.24 9.49 -3.00
C ARG A 78 6.55 9.66 -4.35
N ASP A 79 7.19 9.18 -5.40
CA ASP A 79 6.60 9.14 -6.76
C ASP A 79 6.09 10.48 -7.32
N LEU A 80 6.56 11.62 -6.78
CA LEU A 80 6.30 12.96 -7.36
C LEU A 80 6.79 13.07 -8.80
N LYS A 81 7.84 12.30 -9.15
CA LYS A 81 8.27 12.05 -10.52
C LYS A 81 7.88 10.62 -10.87
N LYS A 82 7.07 10.45 -11.90
CA LYS A 82 6.64 9.14 -12.39
C LYS A 82 7.85 8.34 -12.89
N SER A 83 7.83 7.04 -12.63
CA SER A 83 8.87 6.08 -13.04
C SER A 83 8.34 5.25 -14.21
N ASP A 84 9.12 5.10 -15.29
CA ASP A 84 8.70 4.36 -16.48
C ASP A 84 8.38 2.88 -16.17
N ILE A 85 9.06 2.30 -15.17
CA ILE A 85 8.81 0.93 -14.66
C ILE A 85 7.35 0.72 -14.26
N MET A 86 6.63 1.78 -13.85
CA MET A 86 5.20 1.67 -13.51
C MET A 86 4.36 1.14 -14.67
N ASN A 87 4.75 1.41 -15.91
CA ASN A 87 4.03 0.96 -17.10
C ASN A 87 4.22 -0.54 -17.38
N GLU A 88 5.20 -1.18 -16.72
CA GLU A 88 5.51 -2.61 -16.88
C GLU A 88 4.82 -3.46 -15.79
N ILE A 89 4.30 -2.84 -14.73
CA ILE A 89 3.65 -3.52 -13.61
C ILE A 89 2.19 -3.81 -13.96
N SER A 90 1.75 -5.05 -13.80
CA SER A 90 0.37 -5.47 -14.05
C SER A 90 -0.46 -5.43 -12.76
N ASP A 91 -1.76 -5.17 -12.92
CA ASP A 91 -2.75 -5.18 -11.83
C ASP A 91 -2.45 -4.17 -10.70
N VAL A 92 -1.96 -2.99 -11.08
CA VAL A 92 -1.67 -1.87 -10.20
C VAL A 92 -2.62 -0.71 -10.46
N ALA A 93 -3.13 -0.10 -9.39
CA ALA A 93 -4.04 1.04 -9.44
C ALA A 93 -3.29 2.38 -9.61
N GLY A 94 -2.01 2.43 -9.26
CA GLY A 94 -1.16 3.60 -9.41
C GLY A 94 0.02 3.61 -8.44
N ASP A 95 0.63 4.77 -8.26
CA ASP A 95 1.72 4.96 -7.30
C ASP A 95 1.27 5.63 -5.99
N ASP A 96 2.22 6.02 -5.13
CA ASP A 96 1.93 6.63 -3.82
C ASP A 96 1.12 7.92 -3.93
N GLN A 97 1.32 8.71 -5.00
CA GLN A 97 0.54 9.92 -5.22
C GLN A 97 -0.90 9.60 -5.59
N ASP A 98 -1.13 8.49 -6.27
CA ASP A 98 -2.47 8.01 -6.60
C ASP A 98 -3.15 7.34 -5.38
N LEU A 99 -2.38 6.68 -4.50
CA LEU A 99 -2.86 6.22 -3.19
C LEU A 99 -3.34 7.38 -2.33
N ILE A 100 -2.56 8.45 -2.20
CA ILE A 100 -2.94 9.64 -1.43
C ILE A 100 -4.25 10.23 -1.96
N LYS A 101 -4.43 10.27 -3.28
CA LYS A 101 -5.68 10.74 -3.91
C LYS A 101 -6.85 9.78 -3.71
N ASP A 102 -6.64 8.49 -3.57
CA ASP A 102 -7.74 7.54 -3.31
C ASP A 102 -8.14 7.56 -1.84
N LEU A 103 -7.16 7.60 -0.93
CA LEU A 103 -7.37 7.82 0.51
C LEU A 103 -8.14 9.11 0.78
N ALA A 104 -7.96 10.13 -0.05
CA ALA A 104 -8.72 11.39 -0.02
C ALA A 104 -10.23 11.24 -0.17
N LYS A 105 -10.66 10.23 -0.93
CA LYS A 105 -12.04 10.10 -1.41
C LYS A 105 -12.85 9.16 -0.54
N VAL A 106 -12.22 8.52 0.44
CA VAL A 106 -12.83 7.47 1.24
C VAL A 106 -12.90 7.91 2.69
N ASP A 107 -14.06 7.72 3.29
CA ASP A 107 -14.31 8.01 4.71
C ASP A 107 -13.62 6.98 5.62
N LYS A 108 -13.66 5.71 5.21
CA LYS A 108 -13.03 4.59 5.91
C LYS A 108 -12.07 3.86 5.00
N ALA A 109 -10.79 3.86 5.36
CA ALA A 109 -9.75 3.14 4.65
C ALA A 109 -9.05 2.12 5.55
N CYS A 110 -8.76 0.95 5.00
CA CYS A 110 -7.85 -0.02 5.60
C CYS A 110 -6.68 -0.22 4.63
N LEU A 111 -5.50 0.29 5.00
CA LEU A 111 -4.29 0.09 4.22
C LEU A 111 -3.63 -1.22 4.62
N THR A 112 -3.47 -2.11 3.65
CA THR A 112 -2.86 -3.42 3.84
C THR A 112 -1.49 -3.47 3.20
N ILE A 113 -0.52 -3.97 3.97
CA ILE A 113 0.89 -4.09 3.59
C ILE A 113 1.39 -5.49 3.94
N ILE A 114 2.47 -5.94 3.30
CA ILE A 114 3.06 -7.25 3.61
C ILE A 114 3.81 -7.20 4.94
N ASP A 115 4.60 -6.15 5.15
CA ASP A 115 5.32 -5.89 6.37
C ASP A 115 5.48 -4.36 6.58
N SER A 116 5.80 -3.95 7.81
CA SER A 116 5.93 -2.54 8.15
C SER A 116 7.03 -1.84 7.35
N ALA A 117 8.14 -2.53 7.05
CA ALA A 117 9.24 -1.97 6.27
C ALA A 117 8.82 -1.70 4.80
N GLY A 118 7.86 -2.45 4.28
CA GLY A 118 7.18 -2.23 3.00
C GLY A 118 6.39 -0.93 2.97
N LEU A 119 5.97 -0.41 4.12
CA LEU A 119 5.39 0.94 4.25
C LEU A 119 6.47 1.99 4.52
N THR A 120 7.10 1.90 5.68
CA THR A 120 8.18 2.79 6.12
C THR A 120 8.88 2.19 7.34
N THR A 121 10.19 2.43 7.46
CA THR A 121 10.94 2.13 8.70
C THR A 121 11.01 3.34 9.63
N ASN A 122 10.48 4.49 9.21
CA ASN A 122 10.42 5.72 10.00
C ASN A 122 8.98 5.95 10.50
N MET A 123 8.71 5.60 11.76
CA MET A 123 7.37 5.73 12.34
C MET A 123 6.95 7.19 12.54
N ASN A 124 7.89 8.12 12.69
CA ASN A 124 7.57 9.55 12.74
C ASN A 124 7.06 10.04 11.37
N ASP A 125 7.64 9.52 10.28
CA ASP A 125 7.15 9.81 8.93
C ASP A 125 5.75 9.19 8.68
N LEU A 126 5.47 8.04 9.27
CA LEU A 126 4.12 7.45 9.21
C LEU A 126 3.08 8.32 9.92
N ASP A 127 3.38 8.82 11.12
CA ASP A 127 2.49 9.74 11.84
C ASP A 127 2.24 11.02 11.04
N LEU A 128 3.31 11.60 10.48
CA LEU A 128 3.22 12.76 9.59
C LEU A 128 2.40 12.46 8.33
N PHE A 129 2.52 11.26 7.75
CA PHE A 129 1.74 10.85 6.60
C PHE A 129 0.25 10.73 6.95
N ILE A 130 -0.10 10.07 8.05
CA ILE A 130 -1.48 9.94 8.51
C ILE A 130 -2.08 11.34 8.72
N ARG A 131 -1.36 12.22 9.42
CA ARG A 131 -1.75 13.62 9.59
C ARG A 131 -1.87 14.33 8.25
N TYR A 132 -0.91 14.19 7.35
CA TYR A 132 -0.91 14.84 6.04
C TYR A 132 -2.16 14.45 5.27
N VAL A 133 -2.46 13.15 5.19
CA VAL A 133 -3.69 12.63 4.57
C VAL A 133 -4.88 13.30 5.27
N THR A 134 -5.05 13.21 6.60
CA THR A 134 -6.19 13.84 7.29
C THR A 134 -6.32 15.36 7.10
N TYR A 135 -5.23 16.13 7.21
CA TYR A 135 -5.23 17.60 7.17
C TYR A 135 -5.26 18.19 5.76
N TYR A 136 -4.55 17.58 4.80
CA TYR A 136 -4.58 18.01 3.40
C TYR A 136 -6.04 18.07 2.90
N PHE A 137 -6.91 17.17 3.40
CA PHE A 137 -8.32 17.19 3.07
C PHE A 137 -9.15 18.22 3.84
N LEU A 138 -8.94 18.40 5.15
CA LEU A 138 -9.63 19.49 5.89
C LEU A 138 -9.41 20.86 5.22
N SER A 139 -8.22 21.10 4.68
CA SER A 139 -7.91 22.36 3.98
C SER A 139 -8.54 22.50 2.58
N LYS A 140 -8.82 21.39 1.87
CA LYS A 140 -9.40 21.40 0.52
C LYS A 140 -10.93 21.32 0.49
N THR A 141 -11.57 20.79 1.53
CA THR A 141 -13.04 20.77 1.63
C THR A 141 -13.61 22.12 2.11
N ILE A 142 -12.77 22.99 2.67
CA ILE A 142 -13.14 24.32 3.18
C ILE A 142 -12.84 25.45 2.15
N SER A 143 -12.18 25.14 1.03
CA SER A 143 -11.92 26.06 -0.10
C SER A 143 -12.88 25.82 -1.26
#